data_AF-A0A960A2D2-F1
#
_entry.id   AF-A0A960A2D2-F1
#
_cell.length_a   1.000
_cell.length_b   1.000
_cell.length_c   1.000
_cell.angle_alpha   90.00
_cell.angle_beta   90.00
_cell.angle_gamma   90.00
#
_symmetry.space_group_name_H-M   'P 1'
#
loop_
_entity.id
_entity.type
_entity.pdbx_description
1 polymer ?
#
loop_
_entity_poly.entity_id
_entity_poly.type
_entity_poly.pdbx_seq_one_letter_code
_entity_poly.pdbx_strand_id
1 'polypeptide(L)'
;MLLRTKLFGHTYEFADIKELLAKANEEKSGDQQAGIAAHTAAERVAAREVLAQVPLSVLRENPAVPYDQDNVTRAIDDALNETIYNEIKGWTVGEFREWLLSNHTTGADIHRISNSLTGEMIAGVTKLMGNLDLVVAAKKIRNVTHCQNTMGLPGTIGSRLQPNHPTDSVEGIKAAIYEGLSFGSGDSVIGINPSDDTVGSVGRLLEMTYDVISKWEIPTQNCVLGHVTTQMECLKRGAPAGLIFQSIAGSQKAMESFGVSVDLMDEAYDLAK
;
A
#
# COMPACT_ATOMS: atom_id res chain seq x y z
N MET A 1 16.27 -11.32 23.26
CA MET A 1 15.11 -12.12 22.83
C MET A 1 15.62 -13.41 22.20
N LEU A 2 14.97 -14.56 22.43
CA LEU A 2 15.39 -15.82 21.83
C LEU A 2 14.62 -16.03 20.51
N LEU A 3 15.31 -15.95 19.38
CA LEU A 3 14.75 -16.24 18.05
C LEU A 3 14.72 -17.75 17.78
N ARG A 4 14.18 -18.53 18.71
CA ARG A 4 14.13 -19.99 18.62
C ARG A 4 12.92 -20.57 19.31
N THR A 5 12.45 -21.72 18.82
CA THR A 5 11.42 -22.55 19.46
C THR A 5 11.77 -24.03 19.32
N LYS A 6 11.14 -24.88 20.12
CA LYS A 6 11.26 -26.34 20.02
C LYS A 6 9.89 -26.95 19.72
N LEU A 7 9.71 -27.44 18.50
CA LEU A 7 8.49 -28.11 18.05
C LEU A 7 8.79 -29.58 17.74
N PHE A 8 7.96 -30.47 18.30
CA PHE A 8 8.04 -31.92 18.08
C PHE A 8 9.45 -32.53 18.27
N GLY A 9 10.23 -32.01 19.24
CA GLY A 9 11.57 -32.48 19.52
C GLY A 9 12.69 -31.81 18.71
N HIS A 10 12.36 -31.04 17.68
CA HIS A 10 13.31 -30.29 16.86
C HIS A 10 13.41 -28.83 17.32
N THR A 11 14.63 -28.33 17.46
CA THR A 11 14.89 -26.90 17.74
C THR A 11 15.03 -26.16 16.41
N TYR A 12 14.22 -25.12 16.24
CA TYR A 12 14.30 -24.18 15.13
C TYR A 12 14.87 -22.87 15.65
N GLU A 13 15.84 -22.30 14.94
CA GLU A 13 16.50 -21.05 15.27
C GLU A 13 16.56 -20.17 14.02
N PHE A 14 16.32 -18.87 14.20
CA PHE A 14 16.31 -17.87 13.14
C PHE A 14 17.40 -16.84 13.44
N ALA A 15 18.20 -16.48 12.44
CA ALA A 15 19.37 -15.63 12.62
C ALA A 15 19.01 -14.20 13.03
N ASP A 16 17.93 -13.65 12.45
CA ASP A 16 17.46 -12.30 12.69
C ASP A 16 15.95 -12.13 12.46
N ILE A 17 15.44 -10.92 12.69
CA ILE A 17 14.02 -10.58 12.48
C ILE A 17 13.62 -10.69 11.01
N LYS A 18 14.54 -10.43 10.07
CA LYS A 18 14.26 -10.47 8.63
C LYS A 18 14.02 -11.90 8.16
N GLU A 19 14.87 -12.83 8.58
CA GLU A 19 14.70 -14.25 8.33
C GLU A 19 13.41 -14.77 8.99
N LEU A 20 13.16 -14.38 10.24
CA LEU A 20 11.93 -14.76 10.96
C LEU A 20 10.67 -14.31 10.20
N LEU A 21 10.62 -13.04 9.81
CA LEU A 21 9.49 -12.47 9.04
C LEU A 21 9.34 -13.16 7.68
N ALA A 22 10.44 -13.48 6.99
CA ALA A 22 10.40 -14.17 5.72
C ALA A 22 9.83 -15.60 5.86
N LYS A 23 10.37 -16.39 6.80
CA LYS A 23 9.96 -17.78 7.01
C LYS A 23 8.55 -17.93 7.61
N ALA A 24 8.01 -16.89 8.25
CA ALA A 24 6.64 -16.89 8.76
C ALA A 24 5.55 -16.73 7.68
N ASN A 25 5.91 -16.34 6.44
CA ASN A 25 4.95 -16.22 5.33
C ASN A 25 4.29 -17.57 4.99
N GLU A 26 3.05 -17.53 4.50
CA GLU A 26 2.53 -18.63 3.67
C GLU A 26 3.40 -18.82 2.43
N GLU A 27 3.31 -20.00 1.80
CA GLU A 27 4.08 -20.29 0.60
C GLU A 27 3.81 -19.28 -0.53
N LYS A 28 4.89 -18.69 -1.06
CA LYS A 28 4.89 -17.72 -2.16
C LYS A 28 6.06 -18.02 -3.09
N SER A 29 5.81 -18.05 -4.40
CA SER A 29 6.84 -18.34 -5.40
C SER A 29 7.98 -17.32 -5.40
N GLY A 30 7.68 -16.03 -5.16
CA GLY A 30 8.70 -14.98 -5.05
C GLY A 30 9.67 -15.19 -3.88
N ASP A 31 9.15 -15.58 -2.71
CA ASP A 31 9.98 -15.85 -1.52
C ASP A 31 10.88 -17.08 -1.74
N GLN A 32 10.38 -18.09 -2.46
CA GLN A 32 11.17 -19.26 -2.86
C GLN A 32 12.29 -18.89 -3.84
N GLN A 33 11.97 -18.09 -4.87
CA GLN A 33 12.95 -17.63 -5.85
C GLN A 33 14.03 -16.74 -5.21
N ALA A 34 13.66 -15.93 -4.23
CA ALA A 34 14.59 -15.12 -3.44
C ALA A 34 15.38 -15.93 -2.40
N GLY A 35 15.06 -17.21 -2.18
CA GLY A 35 15.75 -18.08 -1.23
C GLY A 35 15.46 -17.78 0.24
N ILE A 36 14.36 -17.08 0.54
CA ILE A 36 14.01 -16.61 1.89
C ILE A 36 12.80 -17.34 2.50
N ALA A 37 12.12 -18.18 1.71
CA ALA A 37 10.99 -18.97 2.20
C ALA A 37 11.42 -20.03 3.22
N ALA A 38 10.49 -20.43 4.10
CA ALA A 38 10.68 -21.61 4.94
C ALA A 38 10.82 -22.87 4.06
N HIS A 39 11.75 -23.75 4.42
CA HIS A 39 12.03 -25.00 3.73
C HIS A 39 10.95 -26.06 3.96
N THR A 40 10.23 -25.97 5.08
CA THR A 40 9.17 -26.92 5.44
C THR A 40 7.98 -26.22 6.10
N ALA A 41 6.82 -26.86 6.07
CA ALA A 41 5.65 -26.38 6.82
C ALA A 41 5.91 -26.32 8.34
N ALA A 42 6.70 -27.24 8.89
CA ALA A 42 7.06 -27.24 10.31
C ALA A 42 7.93 -26.03 10.69
N GLU A 43 8.91 -25.67 9.85
CA GLU A 43 9.73 -24.46 10.04
C GLU A 43 8.88 -23.19 9.94
N ARG A 44 7.91 -23.14 9.00
CA ARG A 44 6.96 -22.02 8.91
C ARG A 44 6.13 -21.85 10.19
N VAL A 45 5.62 -22.95 10.74
CA VAL A 45 4.88 -22.91 12.01
C VAL A 45 5.79 -22.48 13.16
N ALA A 46 7.03 -22.98 13.21
CA ALA A 46 8.02 -22.54 14.18
C ALA A 46 8.31 -21.03 14.09
N ALA A 47 8.44 -20.49 12.86
CA ALA A 47 8.65 -19.07 12.63
C ALA A 47 7.45 -18.24 13.14
N ARG A 48 6.22 -18.71 12.90
CA ARG A 48 5.02 -18.03 13.42
C ARG A 48 4.91 -18.06 14.93
N GLU A 49 5.27 -19.19 15.55
CA GLU A 49 5.27 -19.31 17.01
C GLU A 49 6.28 -18.34 17.64
N VAL A 50 7.49 -18.25 17.09
CA VAL A 50 8.50 -17.28 17.54
C VAL A 50 8.02 -15.85 17.28
N LEU A 51 7.52 -15.55 16.07
CA LEU A 51 7.02 -14.22 15.70
C LEU A 51 5.88 -13.75 16.61
N ALA A 52 4.98 -14.64 17.02
CA ALA A 52 3.88 -14.31 17.92
C ALA A 52 4.35 -13.77 19.28
N GLN A 53 5.56 -14.12 19.72
CA GLN A 53 6.14 -13.69 20.99
C GLN A 53 7.04 -12.44 20.86
N VAL A 54 7.27 -11.93 19.64
CA VAL A 54 8.13 -10.78 19.41
C VAL A 54 7.40 -9.49 19.85
N PRO A 55 7.99 -8.65 20.72
CA PRO A 55 7.42 -7.34 21.04
C PRO A 55 7.41 -6.41 19.82
N LEU A 56 6.39 -5.55 19.70
CA LEU A 56 6.32 -4.55 18.62
C LEU A 56 7.56 -3.64 18.59
N SER A 57 8.10 -3.30 19.76
CA SER A 57 9.38 -2.56 19.88
C SER A 57 10.54 -3.21 19.14
N VAL A 58 10.68 -4.53 19.23
CA VAL A 58 11.76 -5.25 18.55
C VAL A 58 11.61 -5.16 17.04
N LEU A 59 10.39 -5.16 16.50
CA LEU A 59 10.16 -4.96 15.07
C LEU A 59 10.53 -3.53 14.61
N ARG A 60 10.22 -2.51 15.42
CA ARG A 60 10.63 -1.12 15.15
C ARG A 60 12.15 -0.97 15.13
N GLU A 61 12.82 -1.55 16.13
CA GLU A 61 14.28 -1.45 16.30
C GLU A 61 15.06 -2.23 15.24
N ASN A 62 14.40 -3.12 14.49
CA ASN A 62 15.01 -3.97 13.47
C ASN A 62 14.25 -3.86 12.14
N PRO A 63 14.23 -2.68 11.50
CA PRO A 63 13.57 -2.50 10.22
C PRO A 63 14.21 -3.37 9.14
N ALA A 64 13.46 -3.74 8.11
CA ALA A 64 13.97 -4.60 7.04
C ALA A 64 15.14 -3.95 6.28
N VAL A 65 15.16 -2.62 6.21
CA VAL A 65 16.30 -1.82 5.72
C VAL A 65 16.65 -0.78 6.81
N PRO A 66 17.94 -0.65 7.20
CA PRO A 66 18.35 0.26 8.27
C PRO A 66 17.96 1.73 8.04
N TYR A 67 17.58 2.43 9.11
CA TYR A 67 17.14 3.83 9.09
C TYR A 67 18.17 4.77 8.45
N ASP A 68 19.45 4.57 8.74
CA ASP A 68 20.56 5.38 8.23
C ASP A 68 20.84 5.15 6.72
N GLN A 69 20.29 4.07 6.15
CA GLN A 69 20.54 3.65 4.77
C GLN A 69 19.34 3.87 3.83
N ASP A 70 18.15 4.18 4.36
CA ASP A 70 16.92 4.14 3.57
C ASP A 70 15.93 5.26 3.93
N ASN A 71 15.62 6.12 2.96
CA ASN A 71 14.67 7.23 3.15
C ASN A 71 13.22 6.80 3.34
N VAL A 72 12.82 5.61 2.87
CA VAL A 72 11.47 5.07 3.09
C VAL A 72 11.34 4.61 4.55
N THR A 73 12.35 3.94 5.09
CA THR A 73 12.41 3.61 6.52
C THR A 73 12.32 4.88 7.37
N ARG A 74 13.07 5.94 7.02
CA ARG A 74 13.00 7.22 7.74
C ARG A 74 11.62 7.85 7.67
N ALA A 75 11.04 7.94 6.47
CA ALA A 75 9.71 8.52 6.28
C ALA A 75 8.63 7.79 7.10
N ILE A 76 8.75 6.47 7.27
CA ILE A 76 7.84 5.68 8.11
C ILE A 76 8.09 5.93 9.59
N ASP A 77 9.34 5.85 10.06
CA ASP A 77 9.65 5.94 11.50
C ASP A 77 9.47 7.38 12.04
N ASP A 78 9.89 8.39 11.26
CA ASP A 78 9.78 9.81 11.63
C ASP A 78 8.32 10.28 11.72
N ALA A 79 7.39 9.60 11.03
CA ALA A 79 5.96 9.90 11.06
C ALA A 79 5.23 9.31 12.27
N LEU A 80 5.91 8.53 13.12
CA LEU A 80 5.26 7.85 14.24
C LEU A 80 4.85 8.83 15.35
N ASN A 81 3.63 8.64 15.86
CA ASN A 81 3.21 9.24 17.12
C ASN A 81 3.86 8.46 18.28
N GLU A 82 4.94 9.01 18.81
CA GLU A 82 5.71 8.44 19.91
C GLU A 82 4.90 8.25 21.21
N THR A 83 3.95 9.14 21.48
CA THR A 83 3.16 9.07 22.73
C THR A 83 2.31 7.81 22.73
N ILE A 84 1.59 7.56 21.64
CA ILE A 84 0.72 6.39 21.50
C ILE A 84 1.56 5.13 21.28
N TYR A 85 2.68 5.22 20.55
CA TYR A 85 3.62 4.11 20.41
C TYR A 85 4.10 3.59 21.76
N ASN A 86 4.41 4.49 22.72
CA ASN A 86 4.83 4.09 24.06
C ASN A 86 3.78 3.28 24.83
N GLU A 87 2.50 3.40 24.50
CA GLU A 87 1.41 2.60 25.08
C GLU A 87 1.40 1.15 24.55
N ILE A 88 1.82 0.94 23.30
CA ILE A 88 1.68 -0.35 22.60
C ILE A 88 3.00 -1.09 22.36
N LYS A 89 4.16 -0.42 22.49
CA LYS A 89 5.48 -0.98 22.14
C LYS A 89 5.84 -2.30 22.83
N GLY A 90 5.23 -2.55 24.00
CA GLY A 90 5.43 -3.75 24.81
C GLY A 90 4.54 -4.94 24.40
N TRP A 91 3.51 -4.71 23.58
CA TRP A 91 2.67 -5.79 23.08
C TRP A 91 3.49 -6.72 22.21
N THR A 92 3.24 -8.02 22.34
CA THR A 92 3.71 -9.01 21.37
C THR A 92 2.89 -8.95 20.09
N VAL A 93 3.43 -9.44 18.97
CA VAL A 93 2.67 -9.53 17.71
C VAL A 93 1.41 -10.39 17.89
N GLY A 94 1.48 -11.45 18.70
CA GLY A 94 0.34 -12.29 19.04
C GLY A 94 -0.75 -11.53 19.80
N GLU A 95 -0.39 -10.77 20.83
CA GLU A 95 -1.34 -9.90 21.56
C GLU A 95 -1.94 -8.83 20.64
N PHE A 96 -1.14 -8.26 19.74
CA PHE A 96 -1.63 -7.29 18.76
C PHE A 96 -2.65 -7.92 17.79
N ARG A 97 -2.42 -9.14 17.32
CA ARG A 97 -3.40 -9.91 16.53
C ARG A 97 -4.72 -10.08 17.29
N GLU A 98 -4.65 -10.56 18.52
CA GLU A 98 -5.86 -10.79 19.34
C GLU A 98 -6.60 -9.48 19.63
N TRP A 99 -5.86 -8.40 19.86
CA TRP A 99 -6.44 -7.07 20.04
C TRP A 99 -7.17 -6.59 18.78
N LEU A 100 -6.61 -6.75 17.59
CA LEU A 100 -7.29 -6.42 16.31
C LEU A 100 -8.57 -7.25 16.10
N LEU A 101 -8.55 -8.52 16.48
CA LEU A 101 -9.67 -9.45 16.26
C LEU A 101 -10.77 -9.34 17.32
N SER A 102 -10.47 -8.85 18.52
CA SER A 102 -11.42 -8.66 19.62
C SER A 102 -12.68 -7.89 19.22
N ASN A 103 -13.86 -8.37 19.63
CA ASN A 103 -15.13 -7.68 19.43
C ASN A 103 -15.24 -6.36 20.21
N HIS A 104 -14.37 -6.14 21.20
CA HIS A 104 -14.32 -4.91 21.98
C HIS A 104 -13.46 -3.82 21.32
N THR A 105 -12.57 -4.20 20.41
CA THR A 105 -11.73 -3.25 19.66
C THR A 105 -12.50 -2.69 18.48
N THR A 106 -12.72 -1.38 18.48
CA THR A 106 -13.47 -0.66 17.45
C THR A 106 -12.55 -0.14 16.34
N GLY A 107 -13.13 0.26 15.20
CA GLY A 107 -12.36 0.93 14.15
C GLY A 107 -11.71 2.24 14.62
N ALA A 108 -12.34 2.95 15.57
CA ALA A 108 -11.77 4.16 16.15
C ALA A 108 -10.53 3.87 17.00
N ASP A 109 -10.53 2.76 17.76
CA ASP A 109 -9.36 2.32 18.53
C ASP A 109 -8.19 1.97 17.62
N ILE A 110 -8.47 1.27 16.49
CA ILE A 110 -7.45 0.93 15.48
C ILE A 110 -6.89 2.20 14.82
N HIS A 111 -7.75 3.15 14.45
CA HIS A 111 -7.33 4.43 13.89
C HIS A 111 -6.52 5.28 14.86
N ARG A 112 -6.78 5.19 16.16
CA ARG A 112 -6.00 5.89 17.17
C ARG A 112 -4.52 5.47 17.14
N ILE A 113 -4.24 4.19 16.93
CA ILE A 113 -2.89 3.65 16.95
C ILE A 113 -2.23 3.53 15.57
N SER A 114 -2.95 3.84 14.48
CA SER A 114 -2.47 3.59 13.10
C SER A 114 -1.17 4.33 12.78
N ASN A 115 -1.05 5.58 13.25
CA ASN A 115 0.17 6.39 13.13
C ASN A 115 1.25 6.04 14.16
N SER A 116 1.14 4.91 14.86
CA SER A 116 2.13 4.43 15.84
C SER A 116 2.66 3.04 15.49
N LEU A 117 2.43 2.57 14.26
CA LEU A 117 2.81 1.26 13.77
C LEU A 117 3.71 1.39 12.54
N THR A 118 4.81 0.62 12.51
CA THR A 118 5.66 0.52 11.32
C THR A 118 5.17 -0.56 10.36
N GLY A 119 5.68 -0.54 9.12
CA GLY A 119 5.41 -1.59 8.13
C GLY A 119 5.75 -2.99 8.63
N GLU A 120 6.83 -3.15 9.38
CA GLU A 120 7.26 -4.43 9.97
C GLU A 120 6.27 -4.95 11.01
N MET A 121 5.69 -4.08 11.85
CA MET A 121 4.66 -4.47 12.81
C MET A 121 3.39 -4.97 12.10
N ILE A 122 2.94 -4.23 11.10
CA ILE A 122 1.78 -4.61 10.28
C ILE A 122 2.04 -5.90 9.52
N ALA A 123 3.23 -6.07 8.95
CA ALA A 123 3.63 -7.30 8.27
C ALA A 123 3.70 -8.48 9.25
N GLY A 124 4.26 -8.26 10.44
CA GLY A 124 4.36 -9.25 11.51
C GLY A 124 2.98 -9.80 11.88
N VAL A 125 2.02 -8.93 12.18
CA VAL A 125 0.67 -9.36 12.58
C VAL A 125 -0.07 -10.05 11.44
N THR A 126 0.07 -9.54 10.21
CA THR A 126 -0.54 -10.12 9.01
C THR A 126 -0.08 -11.56 8.77
N LYS A 127 1.20 -11.87 9.01
CA LYS A 127 1.78 -13.22 8.84
C LYS A 127 1.21 -14.25 9.83
N LEU A 128 0.60 -13.79 10.93
CA LEU A 128 -0.03 -14.66 11.93
C LEU A 128 -1.54 -14.87 11.69
N MET A 129 -2.13 -14.20 10.71
CA MET A 129 -3.58 -14.20 10.47
C MET A 129 -3.97 -15.17 9.36
N GLY A 130 -5.00 -15.97 9.62
CA GLY A 130 -5.67 -16.74 8.57
C GLY A 130 -6.53 -15.85 7.67
N ASN A 131 -7.04 -16.40 6.57
CA ASN A 131 -7.84 -15.63 5.60
C ASN A 131 -9.06 -14.95 6.24
N LEU A 132 -9.77 -15.64 7.13
CA LEU A 132 -10.94 -15.07 7.81
C LEU A 132 -10.54 -13.98 8.80
N ASP A 133 -9.44 -14.15 9.53
CA ASP A 133 -8.89 -13.13 10.44
C ASP A 133 -8.61 -11.83 9.67
N LEU A 134 -7.95 -11.93 8.51
CA LEU A 134 -7.64 -10.80 7.64
C LEU A 134 -8.91 -10.07 7.19
N VAL A 135 -9.93 -10.81 6.75
CA VAL A 135 -11.23 -10.24 6.35
C VAL A 135 -11.94 -9.56 7.53
N VAL A 136 -11.96 -10.20 8.70
CA VAL A 136 -12.65 -9.68 9.89
C VAL A 136 -11.97 -8.43 10.42
N ALA A 137 -10.64 -8.42 10.53
CA ALA A 137 -9.89 -7.25 10.97
C ALA A 137 -10.02 -6.10 9.97
N ALA A 138 -9.81 -6.35 8.67
CA ALA A 138 -9.95 -5.32 7.65
C ALA A 138 -11.37 -4.74 7.58
N LYS A 139 -12.42 -5.53 7.85
CA LYS A 139 -13.80 -5.04 7.88
C LYS A 139 -14.05 -3.98 8.96
N LYS A 140 -13.30 -3.99 10.08
CA LYS A 140 -13.38 -2.97 11.13
C LYS A 140 -12.71 -1.66 10.74
N ILE A 141 -11.73 -1.72 9.83
CA ILE A 141 -10.93 -0.57 9.40
C ILE A 141 -11.65 0.13 8.25
N ARG A 142 -11.92 1.42 8.42
CA ARG A 142 -12.62 2.24 7.42
C ARG A 142 -11.83 3.49 7.13
N ASN A 143 -11.27 3.56 5.93
CA ASN A 143 -10.56 4.72 5.42
C ASN A 143 -11.48 5.43 4.42
N VAL A 144 -11.94 6.63 4.79
CA VAL A 144 -12.79 7.47 3.93
C VAL A 144 -11.94 8.61 3.41
N THR A 145 -11.89 8.76 2.08
CA THR A 145 -11.13 9.82 1.41
C THR A 145 -12.03 10.60 0.46
N HIS A 146 -11.63 11.83 0.13
CA HIS A 146 -12.38 12.72 -0.75
C HIS A 146 -11.48 13.34 -1.80
N CYS A 147 -11.93 13.32 -3.05
CA CYS A 147 -11.39 14.10 -4.17
C CYS A 147 -12.56 14.86 -4.81
N GLN A 148 -13.03 14.48 -6.00
CA GLN A 148 -14.30 15.02 -6.56
C GLN A 148 -15.52 14.32 -5.96
N ASN A 149 -15.36 13.08 -5.53
CA ASN A 149 -16.35 12.29 -4.80
C ASN A 149 -15.71 11.63 -3.57
N THR A 150 -16.52 10.91 -2.79
CA THR A 150 -16.10 10.30 -1.53
C THR A 150 -15.99 8.78 -1.67
N MET A 151 -14.82 8.23 -1.37
CA MET A 151 -14.53 6.80 -1.44
C MET A 151 -14.46 6.18 -0.04
N GLY A 152 -14.86 4.90 0.07
CA GLY A 152 -14.69 4.10 1.30
C GLY A 152 -15.86 4.11 2.28
N LEU A 153 -16.99 4.73 1.92
CA LEU A 153 -18.21 4.73 2.74
C LEU A 153 -18.84 3.33 2.84
N PRO A 154 -19.49 2.98 3.98
CA PRO A 154 -20.20 1.71 4.12
C PRO A 154 -21.27 1.52 3.03
N GLY A 155 -21.36 0.30 2.50
CA GLY A 155 -22.34 -0.05 1.46
C GLY A 155 -21.96 0.38 0.05
N THR A 156 -20.76 0.92 -0.16
CA THR A 156 -20.24 1.32 -1.48
C THR A 156 -19.09 0.40 -1.92
N ILE A 157 -18.93 0.23 -3.24
CA ILE A 157 -17.77 -0.41 -3.85
C ILE A 157 -17.31 0.44 -5.02
N GLY A 158 -16.06 0.91 -4.95
CA GLY A 158 -15.45 1.73 -5.98
C GLY A 158 -14.93 0.93 -7.17
N SER A 159 -15.07 1.47 -8.37
CA SER A 159 -14.55 0.88 -9.60
C SER A 159 -13.69 1.89 -10.37
N ARG A 160 -12.45 1.49 -10.66
CA ARG A 160 -11.61 2.21 -11.60
C ARG A 160 -12.00 1.83 -13.03
N LEU A 161 -12.21 2.83 -13.87
CA LEU A 161 -12.33 2.64 -15.31
C LEU A 161 -10.97 2.89 -15.95
N GLN A 162 -10.33 1.85 -16.48
CA GLN A 162 -9.01 1.92 -17.12
C GLN A 162 -9.12 1.60 -18.63
N PRO A 163 -9.45 2.58 -19.47
CA PRO A 163 -9.66 2.41 -20.90
C PRO A 163 -8.33 2.46 -21.67
N ASN A 164 -7.45 1.48 -21.50
CA ASN A 164 -6.18 1.45 -22.23
C ASN A 164 -6.39 1.09 -23.71
N HIS A 165 -5.59 1.70 -24.59
CA HIS A 165 -5.54 1.34 -26.01
C HIS A 165 -4.09 1.08 -26.43
N PRO A 166 -3.77 0.06 -27.27
CA PRO A 166 -2.38 -0.27 -27.64
C PRO A 166 -1.54 0.84 -28.28
N THR A 167 -2.19 1.93 -28.71
CA THR A 167 -1.58 3.07 -29.40
C THR A 167 -2.10 4.41 -28.87
N ASP A 168 -2.75 4.40 -27.69
CA ASP A 168 -3.41 5.56 -27.11
C ASP A 168 -4.34 6.30 -28.09
N SER A 169 -5.13 5.55 -28.87
CA SER A 169 -6.12 6.10 -29.79
C SER A 169 -7.23 6.76 -29.00
N VAL A 170 -7.37 8.08 -29.11
CA VAL A 170 -8.39 8.87 -28.39
C VAL A 170 -9.80 8.31 -28.62
N GLU A 171 -10.14 7.95 -29.86
CA GLU A 171 -11.48 7.43 -30.18
C GLU A 171 -11.71 6.04 -29.56
N GLY A 172 -10.69 5.17 -29.57
CA GLY A 172 -10.77 3.85 -28.95
C GLY A 172 -10.91 3.95 -27.42
N ILE A 173 -10.17 4.86 -26.81
CA ILE A 173 -10.24 5.14 -25.38
C ILE A 173 -11.63 5.71 -25.02
N LYS A 174 -12.13 6.70 -25.77
CA LYS A 174 -13.47 7.27 -25.54
C LYS A 174 -14.57 6.23 -25.65
N ALA A 175 -14.50 5.34 -26.64
CA ALA A 175 -15.48 4.26 -26.79
C ALA A 175 -15.51 3.38 -25.53
N ALA A 176 -14.33 2.97 -25.02
CA ALA A 176 -14.23 2.19 -23.79
C ALA A 176 -14.67 2.96 -22.53
N ILE A 177 -14.46 4.29 -22.49
CA ILE A 177 -14.99 5.14 -21.41
C ILE A 177 -16.53 5.08 -21.40
N TYR A 178 -17.18 5.27 -22.54
CA TYR A 178 -18.64 5.24 -22.61
C TYR A 178 -19.22 3.87 -22.26
N GLU A 179 -18.57 2.80 -22.72
CA GLU A 179 -18.96 1.44 -22.34
C GLU A 179 -18.85 1.27 -20.81
N GLY A 180 -17.69 1.58 -20.21
CA GLY A 180 -17.48 1.42 -18.77
C GLY A 180 -18.44 2.23 -17.91
N LEU A 181 -18.70 3.49 -18.28
CA LEU A 181 -19.68 4.34 -17.61
C LEU A 181 -21.10 3.74 -17.66
N SER A 182 -21.47 3.08 -18.75
CA SER A 182 -22.79 2.43 -18.87
C SER A 182 -23.00 1.27 -17.87
N PHE A 183 -21.90 0.69 -17.36
CA PHE A 183 -21.91 -0.33 -16.30
C PHE A 183 -21.70 0.25 -14.90
N GLY A 184 -21.64 1.58 -14.76
CA GLY A 184 -21.36 2.25 -13.48
C GLY A 184 -19.90 2.14 -13.03
N SER A 185 -18.96 1.90 -13.94
CA SER A 185 -17.52 1.94 -13.65
C SER A 185 -16.95 3.35 -13.84
N GLY A 186 -15.98 3.73 -13.01
CA GLY A 186 -15.26 5.01 -13.14
C GLY A 186 -15.53 5.99 -12.00
N ASP A 187 -16.31 5.61 -10.98
CA ASP A 187 -16.51 6.41 -9.77
C ASP A 187 -15.21 6.54 -8.95
N SER A 188 -14.35 5.51 -8.93
CA SER A 188 -13.05 5.65 -8.26
C SER A 188 -12.10 6.57 -9.02
N VAL A 189 -11.99 6.40 -10.34
CA VAL A 189 -11.15 7.20 -11.24
C VAL A 189 -11.38 6.74 -12.68
N ILE A 190 -11.39 7.67 -13.63
CA ILE A 190 -11.20 7.37 -15.06
C ILE A 190 -9.71 7.52 -15.36
N GLY A 191 -8.98 6.39 -15.37
CA GLY A 191 -7.52 6.38 -15.30
C GLY A 191 -6.85 5.62 -16.44
N ILE A 192 -6.06 6.28 -17.29
CA ILE A 192 -5.39 5.65 -18.44
C ILE A 192 -3.94 5.30 -18.09
N ASN A 193 -3.48 4.08 -18.37
CA ASN A 193 -2.05 3.79 -18.39
C ASN A 193 -1.54 3.97 -19.83
N PRO A 194 -0.78 5.03 -20.12
CA PRO A 194 -0.42 5.39 -21.49
C PRO A 194 0.64 4.44 -22.06
N SER A 195 0.56 4.19 -23.37
CA SER A 195 1.64 3.57 -24.14
C SER A 195 2.79 4.54 -24.43
N ASP A 196 2.50 5.84 -24.52
CA ASP A 196 3.45 6.94 -24.71
C ASP A 196 3.39 7.91 -23.52
N ASP A 197 4.44 7.90 -22.69
CA ASP A 197 4.61 8.74 -21.50
C ASP A 197 5.34 10.08 -21.78
N THR A 198 5.15 10.64 -22.96
CA THR A 198 5.55 12.03 -23.24
C THR A 198 4.53 13.02 -22.69
N VAL A 199 5.01 14.20 -22.29
CA VAL A 199 4.16 15.31 -21.80
C VAL A 199 3.02 15.64 -22.78
N GLY A 200 3.29 15.60 -24.10
CA GLY A 200 2.27 15.86 -25.12
C GLY A 200 1.18 14.78 -25.18
N SER A 201 1.57 13.50 -25.08
CA SER A 201 0.62 12.39 -25.06
C SER A 201 -0.22 12.41 -23.77
N VAL A 202 0.44 12.51 -22.62
CA VAL A 202 -0.20 12.54 -21.29
C VAL A 202 -1.16 13.74 -21.19
N GLY A 203 -0.72 14.94 -21.56
CA GLY A 203 -1.54 16.14 -21.55
C GLY A 203 -2.81 15.99 -22.41
N ARG A 204 -2.67 15.47 -23.64
CA ARG A 204 -3.81 15.21 -24.53
C ARG A 204 -4.82 14.22 -23.93
N LEU A 205 -4.35 13.18 -23.24
CA LEU A 205 -5.23 12.21 -22.59
C LEU A 205 -5.91 12.79 -21.34
N LEU A 206 -5.23 13.64 -20.58
CA LEU A 206 -5.80 14.39 -19.46
C LEU A 206 -6.91 15.33 -19.94
N GLU A 207 -6.65 16.17 -20.95
CA GLU A 207 -7.64 17.06 -21.56
C GLU A 207 -8.86 16.28 -22.06
N MET A 208 -8.62 15.18 -22.79
CA MET A 208 -9.69 14.37 -23.35
C MET A 208 -10.59 13.74 -22.28
N THR A 209 -10.01 13.20 -21.21
CA THR A 209 -10.80 12.62 -20.11
C THR A 209 -11.55 13.69 -19.33
N TYR A 210 -10.92 14.84 -19.12
CA TYR A 210 -11.56 16.00 -18.50
C TYR A 210 -12.75 16.52 -19.32
N ASP A 211 -12.62 16.59 -20.65
CA ASP A 211 -13.71 16.98 -21.55
C ASP A 211 -14.91 16.04 -21.43
N VAL A 212 -14.67 14.72 -21.36
CA VAL A 212 -15.75 13.73 -21.17
C VAL A 212 -16.43 13.92 -19.82
N ILE A 213 -15.65 14.05 -18.73
CA ILE A 213 -16.16 14.25 -17.37
C ILE A 213 -17.01 15.54 -17.31
N SER A 214 -16.46 16.65 -17.82
CA SER A 214 -17.10 17.96 -17.76
C SER A 214 -18.36 18.02 -18.61
N LYS A 215 -18.34 17.46 -19.83
CA LYS A 215 -19.49 17.45 -20.74
C LYS A 215 -20.70 16.71 -20.16
N TRP A 216 -20.46 15.64 -19.42
CA TRP A 216 -21.51 14.78 -18.86
C TRP A 216 -21.71 14.99 -17.35
N GLU A 217 -21.06 16.00 -16.76
CA GLU A 217 -21.12 16.33 -15.34
C GLU A 217 -20.90 15.11 -14.43
N ILE A 218 -19.94 14.26 -14.80
CA ILE A 218 -19.69 12.99 -14.11
C ILE A 218 -18.99 13.29 -12.78
N PRO A 219 -19.52 12.85 -11.61
CA PRO A 219 -18.90 13.11 -10.31
C PRO A 219 -17.72 12.15 -10.07
N THR A 220 -16.61 12.38 -10.78
CA THR A 220 -15.37 11.60 -10.70
C THR A 220 -14.14 12.44 -11.04
N GLN A 221 -12.97 11.82 -10.96
CA GLN A 221 -11.65 12.38 -11.23
C GLN A 221 -10.99 11.62 -12.40
N ASN A 222 -10.21 12.34 -13.22
CA ASN A 222 -9.33 11.72 -14.20
C ASN A 222 -7.91 11.50 -13.66
N CYS A 223 -7.19 10.58 -14.27
CA CYS A 223 -5.76 10.38 -14.04
C CYS A 223 -5.11 9.76 -15.29
N VAL A 224 -3.86 10.11 -15.57
CA VAL A 224 -3.05 9.41 -16.57
C VAL A 224 -1.80 8.89 -15.87
N LEU A 225 -1.67 7.57 -15.79
CA LEU A 225 -0.72 6.84 -14.96
C LEU A 225 0.69 6.78 -15.59
N GLY A 226 1.18 7.93 -16.06
CA GLY A 226 2.57 8.12 -16.50
C GLY A 226 3.53 8.30 -15.31
N HIS A 227 4.80 8.58 -15.58
CA HIS A 227 5.73 8.96 -14.51
C HIS A 227 5.29 10.27 -13.84
N VAL A 228 5.46 10.40 -12.52
CA VAL A 228 5.02 11.57 -11.74
C VAL A 228 5.58 12.87 -12.31
N THR A 229 6.84 12.87 -12.77
CA THR A 229 7.48 14.07 -13.34
C THR A 229 6.81 14.51 -14.64
N THR A 230 6.37 13.57 -15.48
CA THR A 230 5.63 13.86 -16.71
C THR A 230 4.28 14.47 -16.38
N GLN A 231 3.57 13.91 -15.39
CA GLN A 231 2.30 14.45 -14.92
C GLN A 231 2.47 15.85 -14.34
N MET A 232 3.46 16.07 -13.46
CA MET A 232 3.76 17.39 -12.89
C MET A 232 4.05 18.43 -13.98
N GLU A 233 4.78 18.07 -15.03
CA GLU A 233 5.03 18.97 -16.16
C GLU A 233 3.74 19.26 -16.94
N CYS A 234 2.83 18.29 -17.09
CA CYS A 234 1.50 18.53 -17.66
C CYS A 234 0.69 19.52 -16.80
N LEU A 235 0.71 19.37 -15.47
CA LEU A 235 0.05 20.31 -14.54
C LEU A 235 0.65 21.72 -14.64
N LYS A 236 1.98 21.84 -14.68
CA LYS A 236 2.69 23.13 -14.86
C LYS A 236 2.29 23.83 -16.17
N ARG A 237 1.87 23.06 -17.20
CA ARG A 237 1.35 23.56 -18.48
C ARG A 237 -0.17 23.78 -18.51
N GLY A 238 -0.87 23.52 -17.40
CA GLY A 238 -2.31 23.75 -17.25
C GLY A 238 -3.19 22.57 -17.65
N ALA A 239 -2.63 21.36 -17.83
CA ALA A 239 -3.45 20.18 -18.11
C ALA A 239 -4.33 19.82 -16.90
N PRO A 240 -5.62 19.51 -17.10
CA PRO A 240 -6.54 19.22 -16.00
C PRO A 240 -6.37 17.78 -15.51
N ALA A 241 -5.86 17.61 -14.29
CA ALA A 241 -5.71 16.32 -13.63
C ALA A 241 -6.46 16.30 -12.29
N GLY A 242 -7.22 15.24 -12.03
CA GLY A 242 -7.89 15.03 -10.75
C GLY A 242 -7.01 14.31 -9.73
N LEU A 243 -6.25 13.30 -10.16
CA LEU A 243 -5.28 12.58 -9.33
C LEU A 243 -3.91 12.54 -10.00
N ILE A 244 -2.86 12.54 -9.17
CA ILE A 244 -1.47 12.27 -9.58
C ILE A 244 -1.10 10.85 -9.19
N PHE A 245 -0.63 10.07 -10.16
CA PHE A 245 -0.21 8.69 -9.95
C PHE A 245 1.31 8.59 -9.80
N GLN A 246 1.78 7.61 -9.03
CA GLN A 246 3.15 7.13 -9.12
C GLN A 246 3.22 5.67 -8.64
N SER A 247 4.00 4.85 -9.35
CA SER A 247 4.43 3.55 -8.84
C SER A 247 5.47 3.74 -7.73
N ILE A 248 5.23 3.15 -6.56
CA ILE A 248 6.12 3.23 -5.39
C ILE A 248 6.67 1.85 -5.00
N ALA A 249 7.73 1.83 -4.19
CA ALA A 249 8.35 0.63 -3.65
C ALA A 249 8.73 0.83 -2.17
N GLY A 250 8.88 -0.28 -1.44
CA GLY A 250 9.17 -0.27 0.00
C GLY A 250 10.65 -0.08 0.38
N SER A 251 11.49 0.43 -0.51
CA SER A 251 12.88 0.82 -0.20
C SER A 251 13.35 1.95 -1.10
N GLN A 252 14.27 2.78 -0.60
CA GLN A 252 14.92 3.86 -1.32
C GLN A 252 15.54 3.36 -2.62
N LYS A 253 16.30 2.26 -2.56
CA LYS A 253 16.98 1.69 -3.73
C LYS A 253 16.01 1.31 -4.85
N ALA A 254 14.84 0.78 -4.51
CA ALA A 254 13.82 0.44 -5.49
C ALA A 254 13.10 1.69 -6.02
N MET A 255 12.83 2.67 -5.16
CA MET A 255 12.28 3.97 -5.57
C MET A 255 13.22 4.70 -6.55
N GLU A 256 14.52 4.71 -6.29
CA GLU A 256 15.54 5.28 -7.19
C GLU A 256 15.57 4.58 -8.54
N SER A 257 15.33 3.27 -8.59
CA SER A 257 15.24 2.53 -9.85
C SER A 257 14.03 2.92 -10.71
N PHE A 258 13.00 3.49 -10.08
CA PHE A 258 11.86 4.11 -10.78
C PHE A 258 12.10 5.59 -11.10
N GLY A 259 13.18 6.21 -10.63
CA GLY A 259 13.40 7.65 -10.76
C GLY A 259 12.58 8.48 -9.76
N VAL A 260 12.24 7.90 -8.60
CA VAL A 260 11.36 8.49 -7.59
C VAL A 260 12.07 8.65 -6.24
N SER A 261 11.74 9.70 -5.50
CA SER A 261 12.15 9.92 -4.11
C SER A 261 10.96 10.36 -3.25
N VAL A 262 11.12 10.33 -1.92
CA VAL A 262 10.12 10.89 -0.98
C VAL A 262 9.90 12.39 -1.26
N ASP A 263 10.99 13.16 -1.38
CA ASP A 263 10.92 14.61 -1.68
C ASP A 263 10.17 14.91 -2.99
N LEU A 264 10.30 14.05 -4.01
CA LEU A 264 9.57 14.21 -5.26
C LEU A 264 8.06 13.96 -5.08
N MET A 265 7.67 13.04 -4.19
CA MET A 265 6.27 12.83 -3.82
C MET A 265 5.70 14.03 -3.08
N ASP A 266 6.49 14.66 -2.21
CA ASP A 266 6.09 15.89 -1.53
C ASP A 266 5.91 17.05 -2.53
N GLU A 267 6.84 17.25 -3.48
CA GLU A 267 6.69 18.26 -4.55
C GLU A 267 5.44 18.00 -5.40
N ALA A 268 5.19 16.74 -5.79
CA ALA A 268 4.03 16.35 -6.56
C ALA A 268 2.72 16.58 -5.81
N TYR A 269 2.70 16.28 -4.51
CA TYR A 269 1.55 16.51 -3.64
C TYR A 269 1.25 18.00 -3.48
N ASP A 270 2.27 18.82 -3.23
CA ASP A 270 2.09 20.27 -3.10
C ASP A 270 1.68 20.95 -4.40
N LEU A 271 2.15 20.45 -5.55
CA LEU A 271 1.73 20.95 -6.86
C LEU A 271 0.26 20.64 -7.18
N ALA A 272 -0.29 19.55 -6.66
CA ALA A 272 -1.63 19.06 -6.97
C ALA A 272 -2.73 19.55 -6.01
N LYS A 273 -2.37 20.21 -4.91
CA LYS A 273 -3.31 20.84 -3.97
C LYS A 273 -4.01 22.06 -4.56
#